data_AF-J1ISE0-F1
#
_entry.id   AF-J1ISE0-F1
#
_cell.length_a   1.000
_cell.length_b   1.000
_cell.length_c   1.000
_cell.angle_alpha   90.00
_cell.angle_beta   90.00
_cell.angle_gamma   90.00
#
_symmetry.space_group_name_H-M   'P 1'
#
loop_
_entity.id
_entity.type
_entity.pdbx_description
1 polymer ?
#
loop_
_entity_poly.entity_id
_entity_poly.type
_entity_poly.pdbx_seq_one_letter_code
_entity_poly.pdbx_strand_id
1 'polypeptide(L)'
;MNKKHREGISVRAFAKKMGVSHNAVISRFKTGKFDKALFEDGSVNEALATSIWNENPTKRPAPLLAPDGQRRTKIKQASTDGANEYKIKLERMQVALESEKIALERLRETTVDREEMKKAAREFGRAHRDAMLNFPHRFGASIAAQVGCDAASLIGAIDYTMRTALLEAVTIPVPFHDPHSPELESLQETNNG
;
A
#
# COMPACT_ATOMS: atom_id res chain seq x y z
N MET A 1 4.32 -65.07 -1.19
CA MET A 1 3.44 -64.10 -0.50
C MET A 1 1.98 -64.44 -0.82
N ASN A 2 1.27 -64.90 0.20
CA ASN A 2 -0.07 -65.49 0.14
C ASN A 2 -1.06 -64.62 -0.65
N LYS A 3 -1.73 -65.24 -1.65
CA LYS A 3 -2.99 -64.72 -2.20
C LYS A 3 -4.02 -64.80 -1.07
N LYS A 4 -4.03 -63.82 -0.17
CA LYS A 4 -5.14 -63.62 0.76
C LYS A 4 -6.41 -63.64 -0.09
N HIS A 5 -7.36 -64.50 0.27
CA HIS A 5 -8.69 -64.54 -0.31
C HIS A 5 -9.21 -63.11 -0.34
N ARG A 6 -9.33 -62.53 -1.53
CA ARG A 6 -9.96 -61.22 -1.70
C ARG A 6 -11.37 -61.52 -2.16
N GLU A 7 -12.35 -61.14 -1.35
CA GLU A 7 -13.77 -61.22 -1.72
C GLU A 7 -14.11 -60.28 -2.88
N GLY A 8 -13.28 -59.25 -3.08
CA GLY A 8 -13.47 -58.23 -4.11
C GLY A 8 -12.28 -58.07 -5.05
N ILE A 9 -12.45 -57.11 -5.96
CA ILE A 9 -11.44 -56.74 -6.95
C ILE A 9 -10.49 -55.71 -6.33
N SER A 10 -9.21 -55.73 -6.75
CA SER A 10 -8.27 -54.70 -6.34
C SER A 10 -8.64 -53.33 -6.91
N VAL A 11 -8.36 -52.25 -6.18
CA VAL A 11 -8.60 -50.86 -6.61
C VAL A 11 -8.01 -50.58 -8.01
N ARG A 12 -6.85 -51.18 -8.35
CA ARG A 12 -6.21 -51.04 -9.66
C ARG A 12 -6.99 -51.73 -10.78
N ALA A 13 -7.55 -52.90 -10.52
CA ALA A 13 -8.37 -53.62 -11.49
C ALA A 13 -9.74 -52.94 -11.67
N PHE A 14 -10.33 -52.40 -10.59
CA PHE A 14 -11.53 -51.56 -10.68
C PHE A 14 -11.29 -50.30 -11.53
N ALA A 15 -10.17 -49.59 -11.32
CA ALA A 15 -9.80 -48.43 -12.12
C ALA A 15 -9.67 -48.75 -13.62
N LYS A 16 -9.09 -49.91 -13.95
CA LYS A 16 -8.96 -50.40 -15.33
C LYS A 16 -10.33 -50.64 -15.96
N LYS A 17 -11.29 -51.22 -15.23
CA LYS A 17 -12.66 -51.46 -15.72
C LYS A 17 -13.41 -50.16 -16.00
N MET A 18 -13.24 -49.14 -15.14
CA MET A 18 -13.89 -47.84 -15.30
C MET A 18 -13.21 -46.92 -16.34
N GLY A 19 -12.04 -47.31 -16.85
CA GLY A 19 -11.26 -46.51 -17.80
C GLY A 19 -10.71 -45.22 -17.18
N VAL A 20 -10.40 -45.23 -15.88
CA VAL A 20 -9.98 -44.05 -15.11
C VAL A 20 -8.64 -44.32 -14.44
N SER A 21 -7.87 -43.27 -14.12
CA SER A 21 -6.60 -43.42 -13.41
C SER A 21 -6.81 -43.98 -12.00
N HIS A 22 -5.87 -44.82 -11.56
CA HIS A 22 -5.88 -45.42 -10.22
C HIS A 22 -5.96 -44.35 -9.10
N ASN A 23 -5.28 -43.21 -9.27
CA ASN A 23 -5.29 -42.11 -8.30
C ASN A 23 -6.65 -41.41 -8.19
N ALA A 24 -7.42 -41.31 -9.28
CA ALA A 24 -8.77 -40.74 -9.20
C ALA A 24 -9.71 -41.66 -8.41
N VAL A 25 -9.52 -42.98 -8.51
CA VAL A 25 -10.22 -43.95 -7.67
C VAL A 25 -9.79 -43.80 -6.20
N ILE A 26 -8.48 -43.74 -5.91
CA ILE A 26 -7.98 -43.50 -4.53
C ILE A 26 -8.52 -42.20 -3.95
N SER A 27 -8.54 -41.11 -4.72
CA SER A 27 -9.05 -39.82 -4.27
C SER A 27 -10.52 -39.91 -3.84
N ARG A 28 -11.33 -40.71 -4.53
CA ARG A 28 -12.75 -40.94 -4.19
C ARG A 28 -12.90 -41.76 -2.92
N PHE A 29 -12.07 -42.80 -2.74
CA PHE A 29 -12.00 -43.55 -1.47
C PHE A 29 -11.56 -42.64 -0.32
N LYS A 30 -10.57 -41.77 -0.51
CA LYS A 30 -10.14 -40.80 0.53
C LYS A 30 -11.23 -39.81 0.93
N THR A 31 -12.17 -39.49 0.04
CA THR A 31 -13.30 -38.61 0.36
C THR A 31 -14.43 -39.30 1.13
N GLY A 32 -14.30 -40.59 1.47
CA GLY A 32 -15.28 -41.36 2.25
C GLY A 32 -16.54 -41.77 1.47
N LYS A 33 -16.67 -41.35 0.20
CA LYS A 33 -17.88 -41.61 -0.62
C LYS A 33 -18.01 -43.08 -1.07
N PHE A 34 -16.94 -43.85 -0.98
CA PHE A 34 -16.87 -45.24 -1.42
C PHE A 34 -16.70 -46.24 -0.26
N ASP A 35 -16.80 -45.79 1.00
CA ASP A 35 -16.57 -46.64 2.18
C ASP A 35 -17.58 -47.80 2.24
N LYS A 36 -18.81 -47.58 1.76
CA LYS A 36 -19.85 -48.62 1.63
C LYS A 36 -19.54 -49.71 0.59
N ALA A 37 -18.63 -49.44 -0.34
CA ALA A 37 -18.24 -50.36 -1.40
C ALA A 37 -16.86 -51.00 -1.13
N LEU A 38 -16.31 -50.81 0.07
CA LEU A 38 -15.07 -51.43 0.54
C LEU A 38 -15.40 -52.58 1.50
N PHE A 39 -14.83 -53.74 1.26
CA PHE A 39 -14.85 -54.85 2.22
C PHE A 39 -13.88 -54.56 3.37
N GLU A 40 -14.08 -55.22 4.53
CA GLU A 40 -13.21 -55.07 5.71
C GLU A 40 -11.73 -55.40 5.41
N ASP A 41 -11.49 -56.26 4.42
CA ASP A 41 -10.16 -56.61 3.89
C ASP A 41 -9.53 -55.54 2.98
N GLY A 42 -10.20 -54.41 2.73
CA GLY A 42 -9.76 -53.34 1.83
C GLY A 42 -9.90 -53.67 0.34
N SER A 43 -10.67 -54.72 0.01
CA SER A 43 -11.02 -55.07 -1.38
C SER A 43 -12.26 -54.31 -1.83
N VAL A 44 -12.39 -54.05 -3.14
CA VAL A 44 -13.51 -53.28 -3.68
C VAL A 44 -14.63 -54.21 -4.13
N ASN A 45 -15.86 -54.00 -3.62
CA ASN A 45 -17.06 -54.63 -4.13
C ASN A 45 -17.40 -54.03 -5.51
N GLU A 46 -17.24 -54.83 -6.55
CA GLU A 46 -17.34 -54.37 -7.94
C GLU A 46 -18.73 -53.81 -8.29
N ALA A 47 -19.80 -54.49 -7.90
CA ALA A 47 -21.16 -54.09 -8.28
C ALA A 47 -21.56 -52.77 -7.61
N LEU A 48 -21.34 -52.65 -6.30
CA LEU A 48 -21.65 -51.45 -5.53
C LEU A 48 -20.72 -50.28 -5.89
N ALA A 49 -19.43 -50.54 -6.11
CA ALA A 49 -18.51 -49.47 -6.52
C ALA A 49 -18.87 -48.95 -7.92
N THR A 50 -19.34 -49.82 -8.82
CA THR A 50 -19.76 -49.40 -10.17
C THR A 50 -21.02 -48.54 -10.12
N SER A 51 -22.02 -48.87 -9.29
CA SER A 51 -23.23 -48.04 -9.14
C SER A 51 -22.91 -46.66 -8.57
N ILE A 52 -22.17 -46.60 -7.46
CA ILE A 52 -21.74 -45.32 -6.83
C ILE A 52 -20.90 -44.49 -7.82
N TRP A 53 -20.06 -45.15 -8.62
CA TRP A 53 -19.26 -44.46 -9.63
C TRP A 53 -20.11 -43.89 -10.77
N ASN A 54 -21.14 -44.61 -11.21
CA ASN A 54 -22.02 -44.17 -12.30
C ASN A 54 -22.99 -43.08 -11.87
N GLU A 55 -23.36 -43.00 -10.59
CA GLU A 55 -24.15 -41.87 -10.06
C GLU A 55 -23.41 -40.54 -10.18
N ASN A 56 -22.08 -40.55 -10.03
CA ASN A 56 -21.26 -39.35 -10.11
C ASN A 56 -19.95 -39.62 -10.84
N PRO A 57 -20.00 -39.86 -12.17
CA PRO A 57 -18.82 -40.22 -12.93
C PRO A 57 -17.81 -39.10 -12.82
N THR A 58 -16.55 -39.46 -12.57
CA THR A 58 -15.47 -38.49 -12.62
C THR A 58 -15.46 -37.90 -14.02
N LYS A 59 -15.62 -36.56 -14.12
CA LYS A 59 -15.57 -35.86 -15.40
C LYS A 59 -14.31 -36.31 -16.11
N ARG A 60 -14.46 -37.09 -17.17
CA ARG A 60 -13.32 -37.44 -18.01
C ARG A 60 -12.79 -36.10 -18.51
N PRO A 61 -11.51 -35.76 -18.31
CA PRO A 61 -10.94 -34.66 -19.06
C PRO A 61 -11.20 -35.02 -20.52
N ALA A 62 -11.99 -34.18 -21.21
CA ALA A 62 -12.27 -34.41 -22.61
C ALA A 62 -10.92 -34.65 -23.29
N PRO A 63 -10.73 -35.78 -23.99
CA PRO A 63 -9.55 -35.90 -24.80
C PRO A 63 -9.67 -34.75 -25.80
N LEU A 64 -8.75 -33.79 -25.70
CA LEU A 64 -8.58 -32.73 -26.69
C LEU A 64 -8.12 -33.45 -27.97
N LEU A 65 -9.06 -34.07 -28.69
CA LEU A 65 -8.83 -34.50 -30.06
C LEU A 65 -8.65 -33.21 -30.86
N ALA A 66 -7.40 -32.79 -30.98
CA ALA A 66 -6.97 -32.05 -32.15
C ALA A 66 -7.12 -33.00 -33.36
N PRO A 67 -7.55 -32.51 -34.54
CA PRO A 67 -7.37 -33.28 -35.76
C PRO A 67 -5.86 -33.50 -35.93
N ASP A 68 -5.49 -34.73 -36.31
CA ASP A 68 -4.13 -35.26 -36.38
C ASP A 68 -3.42 -35.56 -35.05
N GLY A 69 -3.65 -36.79 -34.55
CA GLY A 69 -2.62 -37.82 -34.29
C GLY A 69 -1.36 -37.53 -33.44
N GLN A 70 -1.09 -36.31 -33.00
CA GLN A 70 0.10 -35.94 -32.26
C GLN A 70 -0.23 -35.85 -30.78
N ARG A 71 0.40 -36.73 -29.99
CA ARG A 71 0.46 -36.58 -28.53
C ARG A 71 1.01 -35.20 -28.22
N ARG A 72 0.16 -34.30 -27.72
CA ARG A 72 0.60 -33.04 -27.10
C ARG A 72 1.60 -33.37 -25.99
N THR A 73 2.88 -33.18 -26.28
CA THR A 73 3.90 -33.02 -25.25
C THR A 73 3.45 -31.86 -24.37
N LYS A 74 3.49 -32.04 -23.04
CA LYS A 74 3.26 -30.95 -22.10
C LYS A 74 4.32 -29.88 -22.39
N ILE A 75 3.95 -28.87 -23.17
CA ILE A 75 4.68 -27.62 -23.23
C ILE A 75 4.55 -27.07 -21.80
N LYS A 76 5.63 -27.16 -21.02
CA LYS A 76 5.82 -26.27 -19.89
C LYS A 76 5.81 -24.88 -20.51
N GLN A 77 4.66 -24.22 -20.50
CA GLN A 77 4.62 -22.76 -20.59
C GLN A 77 5.43 -22.29 -19.40
N ALA A 78 6.69 -21.93 -19.63
CA ALA A 78 7.45 -21.12 -18.72
C ALA A 78 6.67 -19.81 -18.60
N SER A 79 5.89 -19.70 -17.53
CA SER A 79 5.06 -18.54 -17.23
C SER A 79 5.96 -17.35 -16.91
N THR A 80 6.35 -16.61 -17.94
CA THR A 80 6.95 -15.28 -17.82
C THR A 80 6.02 -14.30 -17.09
N ASP A 81 4.70 -14.56 -17.12
CA ASP A 81 3.69 -13.80 -16.38
C ASP A 81 3.76 -13.97 -14.86
N GLY A 82 4.19 -15.13 -14.36
CA GLY A 82 4.35 -15.34 -12.93
C GLY A 82 5.44 -14.41 -12.36
N ALA A 83 6.57 -14.31 -13.06
CA ALA A 83 7.64 -13.38 -12.70
C ALA A 83 7.19 -11.92 -12.71
N ASN A 84 6.25 -11.55 -13.57
CA ASN A 84 5.68 -10.21 -13.63
C ASN A 84 4.69 -9.95 -12.49
N GLU A 85 3.85 -10.94 -12.14
CA GLU A 85 2.94 -10.86 -11.00
C GLU A 85 3.69 -10.76 -9.66
N TYR A 86 4.80 -11.49 -9.50
CA TYR A 86 5.66 -11.38 -8.32
C TYR A 86 6.31 -10.01 -8.22
N LYS A 87 6.77 -9.43 -9.33
CA LYS A 87 7.31 -8.06 -9.37
C LYS A 87 6.26 -7.03 -8.98
N ILE A 88 5.06 -7.11 -9.56
CA ILE A 88 3.95 -6.19 -9.25
C ILE A 88 3.54 -6.30 -7.77
N LYS A 89 3.49 -7.52 -7.21
CA LYS A 89 3.22 -7.70 -5.77
C LYS A 89 4.31 -7.12 -4.88
N LEU A 90 5.57 -7.24 -5.30
CA LEU A 90 6.71 -6.67 -4.57
C LEU A 90 6.67 -5.15 -4.59
N GLU A 91 6.41 -4.53 -5.74
CA GLU A 91 6.25 -3.08 -5.88
C GLU A 91 5.11 -2.54 -5.03
N ARG A 92 3.94 -3.21 -5.05
CA ARG A 92 2.81 -2.82 -4.19
C ARG A 92 3.14 -2.92 -2.70
N MET A 93 3.89 -3.95 -2.31
CA MET A 93 4.34 -4.10 -0.93
C MET A 93 5.36 -3.02 -0.54
N GLN A 94 6.25 -2.64 -1.45
CA GLN A 94 7.21 -1.56 -1.23
C GLN A 94 6.52 -0.20 -1.06
N VAL A 95 5.57 0.12 -1.94
CA VAL A 95 4.76 1.35 -1.82
C VAL A 95 3.98 1.37 -0.50
N ALA A 96 3.41 0.23 -0.09
CA ALA A 96 2.73 0.13 1.21
C ALA A 96 3.70 0.35 2.37
N LEU A 97 4.88 -0.28 2.35
CA LEU A 97 5.91 -0.10 3.38
C LEU A 97 6.42 1.34 3.46
N GLU A 98 6.60 2.01 2.32
CA GLU A 98 7.00 3.42 2.28
C GLU A 98 5.90 4.32 2.85
N SER A 99 4.65 4.05 2.52
CA SER A 99 3.51 4.79 3.08
C SER A 99 3.37 4.61 4.59
N GLU A 100 3.62 3.40 5.12
CA GLU A 100 3.61 3.14 6.56
C GLU A 100 4.80 3.78 7.27
N LYS A 101 5.98 3.82 6.65
CA LYS A 101 7.13 4.56 7.19
C LYS A 101 6.83 6.06 7.29
N ILE A 102 6.27 6.65 6.24
CA ILE A 102 5.84 8.06 6.25
C ILE A 102 4.76 8.28 7.32
N ALA A 103 3.81 7.36 7.46
CA ALA A 103 2.78 7.45 8.51
C ALA A 103 3.39 7.35 9.92
N LEU A 104 4.37 6.47 10.13
CA LEU A 104 5.11 6.35 11.38
C LEU A 104 5.95 7.60 11.68
N GLU A 105 6.57 8.22 10.68
CA GLU A 105 7.33 9.47 10.82
C GLU A 105 6.42 10.66 11.12
N ARG A 106 5.19 10.69 10.58
CA ARG A 106 4.16 11.67 10.93
C ARG A 106 3.65 11.47 12.35
N LEU A 107 3.41 10.21 12.75
CA LEU A 107 2.98 9.87 14.11
C LEU A 107 4.06 10.16 15.16
N ARG A 108 5.34 10.16 14.76
CA ARG A 108 6.49 10.48 15.60
C ARG A 108 6.78 11.98 15.71
N GLU A 109 5.90 12.85 15.20
CA GLU A 109 6.00 14.31 15.28
C GLU A 109 7.25 14.90 14.57
N THR A 110 7.93 14.13 13.70
CA THR A 110 9.16 14.59 13.02
C THR A 110 8.92 15.10 11.60
N THR A 111 7.72 14.95 11.05
CA THR A 111 7.37 15.43 9.69
C THR A 111 6.11 16.27 9.71
N VAL A 112 6.26 17.58 9.49
CA VAL A 112 5.13 18.52 9.31
C VAL A 112 4.97 18.79 7.82
N ASP A 113 3.72 18.89 7.35
CA ASP A 113 3.44 19.28 5.97
C ASP A 113 4.06 20.66 5.68
N ARG A 114 4.82 20.74 4.59
CA ARG A 114 5.52 21.94 4.17
C ARG A 114 4.54 23.07 3.84
N GLU A 115 3.36 22.74 3.30
CA GLU A 115 2.35 23.75 2.96
C GLU A 115 1.69 24.33 4.21
N GLU A 116 1.36 23.47 5.18
CA GLU A 116 0.83 23.89 6.48
C GLU A 116 1.83 24.72 7.27
N MET A 117 3.11 24.34 7.28
CA MET A 117 4.18 25.15 7.90
C MET A 117 4.34 26.50 7.24
N LYS A 118 4.30 26.58 5.90
CA LYS A 118 4.35 27.86 5.17
C LYS A 118 3.17 28.74 5.53
N LYS A 119 1.96 28.18 5.65
CA LYS A 119 0.76 28.90 6.06
C LYS A 119 0.88 29.41 7.49
N ALA A 120 1.24 28.53 8.43
CA ALA A 120 1.42 28.88 9.84
C ALA A 120 2.51 29.95 10.03
N ALA A 121 3.63 29.86 9.31
CA ALA A 121 4.69 30.87 9.34
C ALA A 121 4.22 32.23 8.82
N ARG A 122 3.40 32.26 7.75
CA ARG A 122 2.81 33.49 7.22
C ARG A 122 1.81 34.10 8.20
N GLU A 123 0.97 33.29 8.82
CA GLU A 123 0.01 33.73 9.84
C GLU A 123 0.74 34.29 11.07
N PHE A 124 1.77 33.59 11.54
CA PHE A 124 2.65 34.06 12.62
C PHE A 124 3.33 35.38 12.26
N GLY A 125 3.89 35.51 11.06
CA GLY A 125 4.54 36.75 10.62
C GLY A 125 3.57 37.94 10.55
N ARG A 126 2.33 37.72 10.12
CA ARG A 126 1.28 38.76 10.16
C ARG A 126 0.92 39.13 11.59
N ALA A 127 0.64 38.14 12.44
CA ALA A 127 0.30 38.36 13.84
C ALA A 127 1.43 39.09 14.59
N HIS A 128 2.68 38.74 14.30
CA HIS A 128 3.86 39.41 14.84
C HIS A 128 3.94 40.87 14.38
N ARG A 129 3.77 41.14 13.07
CA ARG A 129 3.74 42.51 12.54
C ARG A 129 2.66 43.34 13.21
N ASP A 130 1.44 42.82 13.32
CA ASP A 130 0.32 43.54 13.91
C ASP A 130 0.54 43.78 15.41
N ALA A 131 1.13 42.81 16.12
CA ALA A 131 1.50 42.98 17.52
C ALA A 131 2.56 44.08 17.73
N MET A 132 3.55 44.16 16.83
CA MET A 132 4.57 45.22 16.86
C MET A 132 3.96 46.58 16.54
N LEU A 133 3.14 46.70 15.50
CA LEU A 133 2.50 47.99 15.14
C LEU A 133 1.50 48.47 16.21
N ASN A 134 0.90 47.56 16.98
CA ASN A 134 0.00 47.93 18.08
C ASN A 134 0.75 48.21 19.39
N PHE A 135 2.04 47.89 19.50
CA PHE A 135 2.83 48.10 20.71
C PHE A 135 2.85 49.57 21.19
N PRO A 136 3.06 50.59 20.33
CA PRO A 136 3.10 51.99 20.76
C PRO A 136 1.78 52.44 21.39
N HIS A 137 0.65 52.00 20.83
CA HIS A 137 -0.67 52.33 21.37
C HIS A 137 -0.97 51.63 22.69
N ARG A 138 -0.42 50.44 22.91
CA ARG A 138 -0.61 49.67 24.16
C ARG A 138 0.25 50.18 25.31
N PHE A 139 1.51 50.52 25.05
CA PHE A 139 2.48 50.81 26.10
C PHE A 139 3.03 52.24 26.06
N GLY A 140 2.92 52.96 24.94
CA GLY A 140 3.58 54.24 24.75
C GLY A 140 3.16 55.31 25.75
N ALA A 141 1.89 55.37 26.14
CA ALA A 141 1.44 56.30 27.19
C ALA A 141 2.07 55.99 28.57
N SER A 142 2.17 54.72 28.92
CA SER A 142 2.82 54.29 30.17
C SER A 142 4.32 54.57 30.14
N ILE A 143 4.99 54.33 29.00
CA ILE A 143 6.42 54.60 28.83
C ILE A 143 6.67 56.12 28.91
N ALA A 144 5.82 56.92 28.25
CA ALA A 144 5.93 58.38 28.29
C ALA A 144 5.82 58.92 29.72
N ALA A 145 4.89 58.40 30.51
CA ALA A 145 4.74 58.75 31.93
C ALA A 145 5.97 58.37 32.76
N GLN A 146 6.59 57.21 32.51
CA GLN A 146 7.78 56.76 33.23
C GLN A 146 9.01 57.63 32.94
N VAL A 147 9.16 58.10 31.71
CA VAL A 147 10.34 58.88 31.26
C VAL A 147 10.08 60.39 31.35
N GLY A 148 8.84 60.82 31.61
CA GLY A 148 8.46 62.23 31.75
C GLY A 148 8.39 62.98 30.41
N CYS A 149 8.03 62.29 29.32
CA CYS A 149 7.92 62.87 27.98
C CYS A 149 6.46 63.03 27.53
N ASP A 150 6.22 63.83 26.50
CA ASP A 150 4.91 63.91 25.84
C ASP A 150 4.54 62.57 25.20
N ALA A 151 3.34 62.07 25.51
CA ALA A 151 2.87 60.77 25.05
C ALA A 151 2.63 60.73 23.54
N ALA A 152 2.06 61.79 22.96
CA ALA A 152 1.74 61.81 21.54
C ALA A 152 3.01 61.76 20.68
N SER A 153 4.01 62.57 21.05
CA SER A 153 5.31 62.62 20.39
C SER A 153 6.07 61.29 20.52
N LEU A 154 6.07 60.67 21.71
CA LEU A 154 6.74 59.40 21.93
C LEU A 154 6.07 58.26 21.13
N ILE A 155 4.74 58.16 21.18
CA ILE A 155 3.99 57.13 20.45
C ILE A 155 4.26 57.23 18.94
N GLY A 156 4.24 58.46 18.39
CA GLY A 156 4.55 58.69 16.97
C GLY A 156 5.98 58.31 16.60
N ALA A 157 6.96 58.62 17.45
CA ALA A 157 8.35 58.25 17.24
C ALA A 157 8.57 56.72 17.27
N ILE A 158 7.91 56.02 18.18
CA ILE A 158 8.00 54.56 18.27
C ILE A 158 7.29 53.92 17.06
N ASP A 159 6.11 54.39 16.64
CA ASP A 159 5.42 53.85 15.45
C ASP A 159 6.27 54.00 14.18
N TYR A 160 6.87 55.18 13.97
CA TYR A 160 7.75 55.42 12.83
C TYR A 160 8.98 54.49 12.84
N THR A 161 9.66 54.35 13.97
CA THR A 161 10.85 53.50 14.09
C THR A 161 10.50 52.02 13.95
N MET A 162 9.37 51.57 14.50
CA MET A 162 8.89 50.20 14.34
C MET A 162 8.56 49.86 12.89
N ARG A 163 7.89 50.76 12.15
CA ARG A 163 7.63 50.56 10.72
C ARG A 163 8.92 50.46 9.93
N THR A 164 9.89 51.31 10.23
CA THR A 164 11.22 51.31 9.58
C THR A 164 11.94 49.99 9.85
N ALA A 165 12.01 49.56 11.11
CA ALA A 165 12.65 48.30 11.50
C ALA A 165 11.97 47.08 10.86
N LEU A 166 10.63 47.09 10.75
CA LEU A 166 9.89 46.02 10.08
C LEU A 166 10.19 45.97 8.58
N LEU A 167 10.37 47.12 7.92
CA LEU A 167 10.76 47.18 6.50
C LEU A 167 12.18 46.67 6.28
N GLU A 168 13.12 47.02 7.15
CA GLU A 168 14.48 46.47 7.13
C GLU A 168 14.46 44.95 7.29
N ALA A 169 13.63 44.43 8.20
CA ALA A 169 13.51 43.00 8.47
C ALA A 169 12.97 42.17 7.29
N VAL A 170 12.25 42.78 6.32
CA VAL A 170 11.79 42.10 5.10
C VAL A 170 12.98 41.59 4.28
N THR A 171 14.13 42.25 4.35
CA THR A 171 15.32 41.87 3.58
C THR A 171 16.10 40.71 4.20
N ILE A 172 15.74 40.27 5.42
CA ILE A 172 16.43 39.17 6.09
C ILE A 172 16.03 37.85 5.44
N PRO A 173 16.98 37.11 4.83
CA PRO A 173 16.67 35.86 4.17
C PRO A 173 16.26 34.80 5.20
N VAL A 174 15.09 34.20 4.99
CA VAL A 174 14.60 33.11 5.84
C VAL A 174 15.32 31.82 5.45
N PRO A 175 15.89 31.05 6.39
CA PRO A 175 16.76 29.89 6.11
C PRO A 175 16.08 28.71 5.39
N PHE A 176 14.77 28.79 5.13
CA PHE A 176 13.97 27.74 4.49
C PHE A 176 13.56 28.06 3.05
N HIS A 177 14.19 29.07 2.43
CA HIS A 177 13.99 29.37 1.01
C HIS A 177 14.45 28.18 0.15
N ASP A 178 13.55 27.67 -0.70
CA ASP A 178 13.99 26.82 -1.81
C ASP A 178 14.86 27.70 -2.73
N PRO A 179 16.09 27.29 -3.08
CA PRO A 179 16.93 28.00 -4.04
C PRO A 179 16.33 28.05 -5.46
N HIS A 180 15.20 27.37 -5.69
CA HIS A 180 14.46 27.34 -6.95
C HIS A 180 13.07 27.99 -6.88
N SER A 181 12.79 28.84 -5.89
CA SER A 181 11.51 29.57 -5.86
C SER A 181 11.49 30.64 -6.98
N PRO A 182 10.54 30.62 -7.93
CA PRO A 182 10.48 31.54 -9.07
C PRO A 182 10.30 33.01 -8.66
N GLU A 183 9.95 33.28 -7.40
CA GLU A 183 9.85 34.63 -6.85
C GLU A 183 11.23 35.34 -6.74
N LEU A 184 12.35 34.61 -6.65
CA LEU A 184 13.69 35.19 -6.53
C LEU A 184 14.29 35.65 -7.87
N GLU A 185 13.95 35.00 -8.99
CA GLU A 185 14.38 35.48 -10.32
C GLU A 185 13.78 36.87 -10.60
N SER A 186 12.52 37.08 -10.21
CA SER A 186 11.86 38.37 -10.41
C SER A 186 12.43 39.52 -9.57
N LEU A 187 12.98 39.23 -8.39
CA LEU A 187 13.58 40.25 -7.51
C LEU A 187 15.05 40.56 -7.87
N GLN A 188 15.76 39.61 -8.50
CA GLN A 188 17.11 39.83 -9.00
C GLN A 188 17.13 40.62 -10.31
N GLU A 189 16.09 40.52 -11.13
CA GLU A 189 15.96 41.30 -12.38
C GLU A 189 15.64 42.78 -12.12
N THR A 190 14.88 43.10 -11.07
CA THR A 190 14.53 44.50 -10.76
C THR A 190 15.66 45.34 -10.16
N ASN A 191 16.78 44.72 -9.78
CA ASN A 191 17.91 45.41 -9.16
C ASN A 191 19.15 45.51 -10.07
N ASN A 192 19.03 45.05 -11.33
CA ASN A 192 20.07 45.10 -12.36
C ASN A 192 19.66 45.97 -13.58
N GLY A 193 18.71 46.89 -13.41
CA GLY A 193 18.28 47.86 -14.42
C GLY A 193 18.40 49.29 -13.93
#